data_AF-A0A0S8CX41-F1
#
_entry.id   AF-A0A0S8CX41-F1
#
_cell.length_a   1.000
_cell.length_b   1.000
_cell.length_c   1.000
_cell.angle_alpha   90.00
_cell.angle_beta   90.00
_cell.angle_gamma   90.00
#
_symmetry.space_group_name_H-M   'P 1'
#
loop_
_entity.id
_entity.type
_entity.pdbx_description
1 polymer ?
#
loop_
_entity_poly.entity_id
_entity_poly.type
_entity_poly.pdbx_seq_one_letter_code
_entity_poly.pdbx_strand_id
1 'polypeptide(L)'
;MGKTLVEMAADIIQSQCGSTSMTTEEIGLSLQNIFKTLQDLQSKEIQVSQEGITEPGVKTKSGIALSPEKSLQKNKVICLECGQEFKMLSPKHLKSHGLSSREYRVKHGFSLRQPLCAKSLSDKRKKAGKARGLPDNLRKAIAQRKKRKTKSATKKK
;
A
#
# COMPACT_ATOMS: atom_id res chain seq x y z
N MET A 1 -18.89 -12.21 -26.59
CA MET A 1 -17.50 -11.81 -26.28
C MET A 1 -17.51 -10.30 -26.08
N GLY A 2 -16.94 -9.78 -24.99
CA GLY A 2 -16.90 -8.33 -24.77
C GLY A 2 -16.00 -7.66 -25.80
N LYS A 3 -16.36 -6.45 -26.24
CA LYS A 3 -15.55 -5.68 -27.19
C LYS A 3 -14.21 -5.31 -26.54
N THR A 4 -13.12 -5.43 -27.29
CA THR A 4 -11.81 -4.96 -26.82
C THR A 4 -11.76 -3.43 -26.80
N LEU A 5 -10.84 -2.84 -26.03
CA LEU A 5 -10.64 -1.38 -26.04
C LEU A 5 -10.33 -0.83 -27.44
N VAL A 6 -9.62 -1.61 -28.24
CA VAL A 6 -9.25 -1.25 -29.60
C VAL A 6 -10.49 -1.25 -30.50
N GLU A 7 -11.35 -2.27 -30.37
CA GLU A 7 -12.62 -2.34 -31.10
C GLU A 7 -13.56 -1.19 -30.71
N MET A 8 -13.66 -0.85 -29.43
CA MET A 8 -14.46 0.30 -28.98
C MET A 8 -13.92 1.63 -29.50
N ALA A 9 -12.60 1.83 -29.49
CA ALA A 9 -11.99 3.03 -30.06
C ALA A 9 -12.24 3.14 -31.57
N ALA A 10 -12.15 2.02 -32.30
CA ALA A 10 -12.42 1.97 -33.74
C ALA A 10 -13.88 2.32 -34.06
N ASP A 11 -14.84 1.76 -33.31
CA ASP A 11 -16.28 2.06 -33.45
C ASP A 11 -16.58 3.56 -33.26
N ILE A 12 -15.98 4.18 -32.24
CA ILE A 12 -16.17 5.61 -31.93
C ILE A 12 -15.67 6.48 -33.09
N ILE A 13 -14.50 6.16 -33.64
CA ILE A 13 -13.89 6.93 -34.73
C ILE A 13 -14.66 6.72 -36.02
N GLN A 14 -15.13 5.51 -36.29
CA GLN A 14 -15.97 5.24 -37.46
C GLN A 14 -17.25 6.10 -37.41
N SER A 15 -17.85 6.25 -36.23
CA SER A 15 -18.99 7.15 -36.04
C SER A 15 -18.62 8.62 -36.17
N GLN A 16 -17.42 9.02 -35.73
CA GLN A 16 -16.92 10.39 -35.83
C GLN A 16 -16.64 10.78 -37.30
N CYS A 17 -16.01 9.88 -38.07
CA CYS A 17 -15.74 10.07 -39.50
C CYS A 17 -17.02 10.12 -40.34
N GLY A 18 -18.10 9.46 -39.89
CA GLY A 18 -19.41 9.55 -40.55
C GLY A 18 -20.10 10.91 -40.37
N SER A 19 -19.73 11.69 -39.34
CA SER A 19 -20.33 12.99 -39.03
C SER A 19 -19.45 14.19 -39.40
N THR A 20 -18.13 13.99 -39.49
CA THR A 20 -17.16 15.05 -39.77
C THR A 20 -16.10 14.55 -40.75
N SER A 21 -15.84 15.30 -41.82
CA SER A 21 -14.70 15.02 -42.71
C SER A 21 -13.40 15.39 -42.00
N MET A 22 -12.55 14.41 -41.75
CA MET A 22 -11.25 14.56 -41.09
C MET A 22 -10.14 14.07 -42.03
N THR A 23 -8.95 14.64 -41.91
CA THR A 23 -7.77 14.16 -42.63
C THR A 23 -7.23 12.85 -42.03
N THR A 24 -6.42 12.10 -42.80
CA THR A 24 -5.83 10.83 -42.33
C THR A 24 -4.95 11.01 -41.09
N GLU A 25 -4.28 12.16 -40.98
CA GLU A 25 -3.46 12.52 -39.82
C GLU A 25 -4.31 12.77 -38.57
N GLU A 26 -5.42 13.50 -38.71
CA GLU A 26 -6.36 13.78 -37.63
C GLU A 26 -7.06 12.51 -37.13
N ILE A 27 -7.35 11.55 -38.02
CA ILE A 27 -7.89 10.25 -37.65
C ILE A 27 -6.89 9.48 -36.78
N GLY A 28 -5.61 9.47 -37.17
CA GLY A 28 -4.56 8.80 -36.38
C GLY A 28 -4.39 9.41 -34.99
N LEU A 29 -4.39 10.74 -34.90
CA LEU A 29 -4.31 11.46 -33.62
C LEU A 29 -5.53 11.21 -32.74
N SER A 30 -6.73 11.28 -33.32
CA SER A 30 -7.99 11.04 -32.61
C SER A 30 -8.06 9.61 -32.08
N LEU A 31 -7.57 8.63 -32.84
CA LEU A 31 -7.49 7.23 -32.40
C LEU A 31 -6.63 7.04 -31.16
N GLN A 32 -5.44 7.63 -31.17
CA GLN A 32 -4.54 7.57 -30.03
C GLN A 32 -5.12 8.29 -28.81
N ASN A 33 -5.79 9.42 -29.01
CA ASN A 33 -6.41 10.18 -27.93
C ASN A 33 -7.58 9.43 -27.30
N ILE A 34 -8.49 8.88 -28.11
CA ILE A 34 -9.62 8.08 -27.63
C ILE A 34 -9.15 6.80 -26.94
N PHE A 35 -8.13 6.14 -27.48
CA PHE A 35 -7.58 4.95 -26.83
C PHE A 35 -6.96 5.28 -25.46
N LYS A 36 -6.22 6.40 -25.36
CA LYS A 36 -5.67 6.87 -24.08
C LYS A 36 -6.77 7.23 -23.08
N THR A 37 -7.81 7.95 -23.51
CA THR A 37 -8.92 8.32 -22.62
C THR A 37 -9.69 7.10 -22.13
N LEU A 38 -9.96 6.12 -23.01
CA LEU A 38 -10.59 4.86 -22.62
C LEU A 38 -9.70 4.05 -21.67
N GLN A 39 -8.38 4.02 -21.89
CA GLN A 39 -7.43 3.36 -20.98
C GLN A 39 -7.39 4.03 -19.61
N ASP A 40 -7.43 5.36 -19.55
CA ASP A 40 -7.48 6.12 -18.31
C ASP A 40 -8.81 5.92 -17.57
N LEU A 41 -9.93 5.89 -18.29
CA LEU A 41 -11.24 5.60 -17.74
C LEU A 41 -11.32 4.17 -17.22
N GLN A 42 -10.84 3.17 -17.97
CA GLN A 42 -10.76 1.79 -17.49
C GLN A 42 -9.89 1.69 -16.22
N SER A 43 -8.75 2.38 -16.20
CA SER A 43 -7.88 2.43 -15.02
C SER A 43 -8.57 3.08 -13.82
N LYS A 44 -9.41 4.09 -14.04
CA LYS A 44 -10.23 4.74 -13.00
C LYS A 44 -11.42 3.87 -12.57
N GLU A 45 -12.11 3.19 -13.48
CA GLU A 45 -13.19 2.25 -13.15
C GLU A 45 -12.68 1.08 -12.32
N ILE A 46 -11.46 0.59 -12.60
CA ILE A 46 -10.77 -0.39 -11.77
C ILE A 46 -10.48 0.18 -10.38
N GLN A 47 -10.16 1.48 -10.25
CA GLN A 47 -9.98 2.13 -8.94
C GLN A 47 -11.30 2.38 -8.19
N VAL A 48 -12.40 2.68 -8.89
CA VAL A 48 -13.73 2.95 -8.30
C VAL A 48 -14.44 1.66 -7.92
N SER A 49 -14.25 0.58 -8.67
CA SER A 49 -14.77 -0.76 -8.33
C SER A 49 -14.06 -1.38 -7.12
N GLN A 50 -12.91 -0.84 -6.71
CA GLN A 50 -12.11 -1.28 -5.57
C GLN A 50 -12.49 -0.62 -4.23
N GLU A 51 -13.71 -0.13 -4.06
CA GLU A 51 -14.35 -0.17 -2.73
C GLU A 51 -14.74 -1.61 -2.33
N GLY A 52 -14.76 -2.53 -3.29
CA GLY A 52 -14.82 -3.97 -3.08
C GLY A 52 -13.54 -4.68 -3.54
N ILE A 53 -12.69 -5.07 -2.60
CA ILE A 53 -11.76 -6.22 -2.69
C ILE A 53 -10.50 -6.03 -3.59
N THR A 54 -9.40 -5.71 -2.89
CA THR A 54 -8.00 -6.14 -3.12
C THR A 54 -7.46 -6.26 -4.56
N GLU A 55 -6.63 -5.31 -4.99
CA GLU A 55 -5.18 -5.44 -5.33
C GLU A 55 -4.74 -4.30 -6.27
N PRO A 56 -3.64 -3.58 -6.00
CA PRO A 56 -2.99 -2.76 -7.02
C PRO A 56 -1.66 -3.38 -7.44
N GLY A 57 -1.67 -3.99 -8.61
CA GLY A 57 -0.46 -4.25 -9.39
C GLY A 57 -0.11 -3.02 -10.22
N VAL A 58 0.96 -2.35 -9.80
CA VAL A 58 1.98 -1.66 -10.63
C VAL A 58 1.50 -0.58 -11.61
N LYS A 59 1.96 0.66 -11.37
CA LYS A 59 2.82 1.38 -12.31
C LYS A 59 3.57 2.54 -11.62
N THR A 60 4.87 2.34 -11.61
CA THR A 60 5.97 3.23 -11.25
C THR A 60 5.96 4.54 -12.05
N LYS A 61 6.03 5.69 -11.38
CA LYS A 61 6.80 6.87 -11.84
C LYS A 61 7.39 7.62 -10.65
N SER A 62 8.70 7.76 -10.73
CA SER A 62 9.61 8.71 -10.06
C SER A 62 9.15 9.37 -8.78
N GLY A 63 9.84 9.06 -7.68
CA GLY A 63 10.35 10.10 -6.79
C GLY A 63 9.36 11.10 -6.22
N ILE A 64 8.07 10.75 -6.09
CA ILE A 64 7.20 11.55 -5.25
C ILE A 64 7.70 11.33 -3.84
N ALA A 65 8.25 12.40 -3.27
CA ALA A 65 8.48 12.59 -1.85
C ALA A 65 7.13 12.44 -1.12
N LEU A 66 6.63 11.21 -1.07
CA LEU A 66 5.53 10.84 -0.21
C LEU A 66 6.06 11.08 1.19
N SER A 67 5.41 11.98 1.92
CA SER A 67 5.75 12.20 3.30
C SER A 67 5.72 10.85 4.03
N PRO A 68 6.61 10.62 5.01
CA PRO A 68 6.72 9.33 5.71
C PRO A 68 5.35 8.84 6.23
N GLU A 69 4.51 9.77 6.65
CA GLU A 69 3.15 9.52 7.14
C GLU A 69 2.19 9.00 6.06
N LYS A 70 2.32 9.46 4.81
CA LYS A 70 1.50 9.01 3.68
C LYS A 70 1.90 7.63 3.17
N SER A 71 3.11 7.16 3.49
CA SER A 71 3.58 5.82 3.12
C SER A 71 2.88 4.69 3.88
N LEU A 72 2.35 4.96 5.07
CA LEU A 72 1.66 3.98 5.91
C LEU A 72 0.13 4.15 5.80
N GLN A 73 -0.48 3.44 4.86
CA GLN A 73 -1.92 3.48 4.65
C GLN A 73 -2.68 2.46 5.51
N LYS A 74 -4.01 2.51 5.48
CA LYS A 74 -4.87 1.61 6.27
C LYS A 74 -4.67 0.14 5.90
N ASN A 75 -4.57 -0.16 4.60
CA ASN A 75 -4.52 -1.54 4.08
C ASN A 75 -3.17 -1.93 3.46
N LYS A 76 -2.34 -0.95 3.09
CA LYS A 76 -1.07 -1.15 2.40
C LYS A 76 0.00 -0.18 2.90
N VAL A 77 1.25 -0.47 2.57
CA VAL A 77 2.44 0.30 2.88
C VAL A 77 3.23 0.45 1.60
N ILE A 78 3.59 1.68 1.27
CA ILE A 78 4.40 1.99 0.09
C ILE A 78 5.86 2.08 0.56
N CYS A 79 6.78 1.42 -0.15
CA CYS A 79 8.21 1.59 0.10
C CYS A 79 8.67 2.92 -0.49
N LEU A 80 9.37 3.73 0.29
CA LEU A 80 9.85 5.05 -0.14
C LEU A 80 11.07 4.99 -1.06
N GLU A 81 11.77 3.85 -1.10
CA GLU A 81 12.95 3.66 -1.96
C GLU A 81 12.56 3.17 -3.36
N CYS A 82 11.55 2.29 -3.48
CA CYS A 82 11.18 1.70 -4.76
C CYS A 82 9.74 1.94 -5.21
N GLY A 83 8.90 2.56 -4.38
CA GLY A 83 7.49 2.82 -4.69
C GLY A 83 6.60 1.57 -4.74
N GLN A 84 7.12 0.38 -4.40
CA GLN A 84 6.33 -0.85 -4.40
C GLN A 84 5.39 -0.91 -3.19
N GLU A 85 4.22 -1.50 -3.39
CA GLU A 85 3.18 -1.62 -2.38
C GLU A 85 3.23 -2.99 -1.70
N PHE A 86 3.20 -2.99 -0.36
CA PHE A 86 3.24 -4.20 0.47
C PHE A 86 2.23 -4.10 1.62
N LYS A 87 1.83 -5.25 2.19
CA LYS A 87 1.09 -5.24 3.48
C LYS A 87 2.01 -4.91 4.67
N MET A 88 3.31 -5.17 4.52
CA MET A 88 4.36 -4.94 5.51
C MET A 88 5.72 -4.88 4.80
N LEU A 89 6.54 -3.89 5.18
CA LEU A 89 7.94 -3.85 4.76
C LEU A 89 8.71 -4.99 5.45
N SER A 90 8.97 -6.05 4.70
CA SER A 90 9.70 -7.20 5.23
C SER A 90 11.20 -6.92 5.31
N PRO A 91 11.92 -7.54 6.27
CA PRO A 91 13.39 -7.44 6.32
C PRO A 91 14.06 -7.88 5.02
N LYS A 92 13.47 -8.83 4.28
CA LYS A 92 13.99 -9.29 2.98
C LYS A 92 13.98 -8.16 1.95
N HIS A 93 12.90 -7.39 1.88
CA HIS A 93 12.79 -6.26 0.97
C HIS A 93 13.70 -5.09 1.36
N LEU A 94 13.85 -4.83 2.66
CA LEU A 94 14.80 -3.81 3.12
C LEU A 94 16.25 -4.22 2.81
N LYS A 95 16.55 -5.52 2.92
CA LYS A 95 17.87 -6.06 2.57
C LYS A 95 18.20 -5.95 1.08
N SER A 96 17.21 -6.01 0.17
CA SER A 96 17.47 -5.75 -1.25
C SER A 96 17.89 -4.30 -1.53
N HIS A 97 17.52 -3.38 -0.64
CA HIS A 97 17.97 -1.97 -0.67
C HIS A 97 19.23 -1.73 0.17
N GLY A 98 19.84 -2.78 0.71
CA GLY A 98 21.01 -2.66 1.61
C GLY A 98 20.71 -2.01 2.96
N LEU A 99 19.44 -1.88 3.34
CA LEU A 99 19.01 -1.17 4.55
C LEU A 99 18.50 -2.13 5.62
N SER A 100 18.83 -1.83 6.88
CA SER A 100 18.16 -2.39 8.05
C SER A 100 16.82 -1.70 8.31
N SER A 101 15.89 -2.40 8.96
CA SER A 101 14.65 -1.76 9.46
C SER A 101 14.90 -0.54 10.34
N ARG A 102 16.02 -0.51 11.08
CA ARG A 102 16.38 0.64 11.92
C ARG A 102 16.86 1.81 11.07
N GLU A 103 17.75 1.54 10.12
CA GLU A 103 18.29 2.55 9.20
C GLU A 103 17.19 3.15 8.33
N TYR A 104 16.29 2.31 7.80
CA TYR A 104 15.13 2.77 7.04
C TYR A 104 14.25 3.72 7.85
N ARG A 105 14.05 3.45 9.15
CA ARG A 105 13.28 4.33 10.04
C ARG A 105 13.99 5.68 10.23
N VAL A 106 15.29 5.67 10.46
CA VAL A 106 16.09 6.90 10.63
C VAL A 106 16.12 7.72 9.34
N LYS A 107 16.38 7.08 8.19
CA LYS A 107 16.48 7.72 6.88
C LYS A 107 15.21 8.46 6.48
N HIS A 108 14.05 7.88 6.79
CA HIS A 108 12.74 8.46 6.47
C HIS A 108 12.05 9.12 7.67
N GLY A 109 12.72 9.33 8.81
CA GLY A 109 12.13 10.03 9.95
C GLY A 109 10.98 9.31 10.67
N PHE A 110 10.88 7.98 10.56
CA PHE A 110 9.92 7.19 11.33
C PHE A 110 10.39 7.00 12.78
N SER A 111 9.44 6.96 13.73
CA SER A 111 9.74 6.61 15.11
C SER A 111 10.31 5.18 15.23
N LEU A 112 11.30 4.99 16.10
CA LEU A 112 11.91 3.68 16.35
C LEU A 112 10.90 2.64 16.87
N ARG A 113 9.77 3.03 17.47
CA ARG A 113 8.76 2.06 17.94
C ARG A 113 7.62 1.84 16.95
N GLN A 114 7.59 2.59 15.86
CA GLN A 114 6.49 2.53 14.90
C GLN A 114 6.61 1.29 14.00
N PRO A 115 5.51 0.53 13.83
CA PRO A 115 5.51 -0.63 12.96
C PRO A 115 5.52 -0.21 11.49
N LEU A 116 6.38 -0.85 10.68
CA LEU A 116 6.45 -0.68 9.22
C LEU A 116 5.44 -1.57 8.49
N CYS A 117 4.21 -1.62 8.99
CA CYS A 117 3.13 -2.43 8.41
C CYS A 117 1.82 -1.64 8.33
N ALA A 118 0.90 -2.13 7.49
CA ALA A 118 -0.41 -1.51 7.34
C ALA A 118 -1.17 -1.53 8.67
N LYS A 119 -1.94 -0.48 8.96
CA LYS A 119 -2.71 -0.35 10.21
C LYS A 119 -3.63 -1.55 10.42
N SER A 120 -4.31 -2.01 9.38
CA SER A 120 -5.20 -3.18 9.44
C SER A 120 -4.46 -4.47 9.82
N LEU A 121 -3.22 -4.67 9.38
CA LEU A 121 -2.42 -5.84 9.75
C LEU A 121 -1.93 -5.76 11.20
N SER A 122 -1.49 -4.57 11.64
CA SER A 122 -1.15 -4.31 13.04
C SER A 122 -2.35 -4.60 13.96
N ASP A 123 -3.54 -4.13 13.59
CA ASP A 123 -4.75 -4.28 14.39
C ASP A 123 -5.23 -5.73 14.42
N LYS A 124 -5.18 -6.44 13.29
CA LYS A 124 -5.46 -7.89 13.24
C LYS A 124 -4.52 -8.66 14.18
N ARG A 125 -3.21 -8.39 14.15
CA ARG A 125 -2.23 -9.02 15.05
C ARG A 125 -2.49 -8.68 16.52
N LYS A 126 -2.81 -7.42 16.83
CA LYS A 126 -3.17 -6.99 18.20
C LYS A 126 -4.42 -7.72 18.70
N LYS A 127 -5.49 -7.81 17.88
CA LYS A 127 -6.72 -8.55 18.21
C LYS A 127 -6.45 -10.04 18.42
N ALA A 128 -5.70 -10.68 17.52
CA ALA A 128 -5.32 -12.08 17.65
C ALA A 128 -4.49 -12.35 18.92
N GLY A 129 -3.58 -11.43 19.28
CA GLY A 129 -2.80 -11.52 20.52
C GLY A 129 -3.67 -11.39 21.78
N LYS A 130 -4.65 -10.48 21.77
CA LYS A 130 -5.62 -10.36 22.87
C LYS A 130 -6.49 -11.61 23.00
N ALA A 131 -6.96 -12.17 21.87
CA ALA A 131 -7.78 -13.38 21.85
C ALA A 131 -7.03 -14.61 22.34
N ARG A 132 -5.74 -14.76 22.00
CA ARG A 132 -4.89 -15.86 22.51
C ARG A 132 -4.55 -15.73 23.99
N GLY A 133 -4.73 -14.56 24.57
CA GLY A 133 -4.41 -14.31 25.97
C GLY A 133 -2.91 -14.31 26.28
N LEU A 134 -2.59 -14.01 27.54
CA LEU A 134 -1.22 -14.00 28.03
C LEU A 134 -0.80 -15.43 28.42
N PRO A 135 0.33 -15.96 27.92
CA PRO A 135 0.78 -17.31 28.27
C PRO A 135 1.09 -17.41 29.76
N ASP A 136 0.86 -18.58 30.35
CA ASP A 136 0.95 -18.78 31.80
C ASP A 136 2.35 -18.52 32.37
N ASN A 137 3.38 -18.77 31.57
CA ASN A 137 4.77 -18.45 31.93
C ASN A 137 4.98 -16.94 32.09
N LEU A 138 4.35 -16.10 31.24
CA LEU A 138 4.38 -14.65 31.39
C LEU A 138 3.57 -14.19 32.61
N ARG A 139 2.41 -14.80 32.88
CA ARG A 139 1.61 -14.49 34.08
C ARG A 139 2.42 -14.75 35.36
N LYS A 140 3.08 -15.90 35.44
CA LYS A 140 3.98 -16.26 36.55
C LYS A 140 5.15 -15.29 36.68
N ALA A 141 5.81 -14.93 35.57
CA ALA A 141 6.91 -13.96 35.57
C ALA A 141 6.49 -12.55 36.02
N ILE A 142 5.30 -12.08 35.61
CA ILE A 142 4.74 -10.80 36.04
C ILE A 142 4.45 -10.81 37.54
N ALA A 143 3.84 -11.88 38.06
CA ALA A 143 3.58 -12.03 39.49
C ALA A 143 4.87 -12.02 40.31
N GLN A 144 5.92 -12.73 39.87
CA GLN A 144 7.24 -12.73 40.51
C GLN A 144 7.90 -11.34 40.49
N ARG A 145 7.85 -10.62 39.36
CA ARG A 145 8.34 -9.23 39.27
C ARG A 145 7.60 -8.29 40.23
N LYS A 146 6.28 -8.42 40.35
CA LYS A 146 5.46 -7.62 41.27
C LYS A 146 5.85 -7.91 42.73
N LYS A 147 6.04 -9.18 43.10
CA LYS A 147 6.53 -9.59 44.44
C LYS A 147 7.96 -9.10 44.74
N ARG A 148 8.87 -9.07 43.76
CA ARG A 148 10.22 -8.52 43.96
C ARG A 148 10.19 -7.01 44.17
N LYS A 149 9.37 -6.27 43.40
CA LYS A 149 9.19 -4.82 43.57
C LYS A 149 8.61 -4.44 44.92
N THR A 150 7.62 -5.18 45.42
CA THR A 150 7.06 -4.92 46.76
C THR A 150 8.08 -5.19 47.85
N LYS A 151 8.79 -6.34 47.81
CA LYS A 151 9.85 -6.65 48.78
C LYS A 151 11.01 -5.64 48.79
N SER A 152 11.42 -5.11 47.63
CA SER A 152 12.46 -4.07 47.57
C SER A 152 11.99 -2.72 48.10
N ALA A 153 10.68 -2.42 48.01
CA ALA A 153 10.12 -1.20 48.58
C ALA A 153 9.99 -1.28 50.12
N THR A 154 9.74 -2.47 50.66
CA THR A 154 9.66 -2.70 52.12
C THR A 154 11.03 -2.78 52.80
N LYS A 155 12.09 -3.19 52.08
CA LYS A 155 13.47 -3.28 52.61
C LYS A 155 14.23 -1.94 52.59
N LYS A 156 13.70 -0.93 51.88
CA LYS A 156 14.32 0.40 51.71
C LYS A 156 13.70 1.46 52.63
N LYS A 157 12.86 1.03 53.57
CA LYS A 157 12.17 1.81 54.60
C LYS A 157 12.57 1.23 55.95
#